data_AF-A0A4U9TKK3-F1
#
_entry.id   AF-A0A4U9TKK3-F1
#
_cell.length_a   1.000
_cell.length_b   1.000
_cell.length_c   1.000
_cell.angle_alpha   90.00
_cell.angle_beta   90.00
_cell.angle_gamma   90.00
#
_symmetry.space_group_name_H-M   'P 1'
#
loop_
_entity.id
_entity.type
_entity.pdbx_description
1 polymer ?
#
loop_
_entity_poly.entity_id
_entity_poly.type
_entity_poly.pdbx_seq_one_letter_code
_entity_poly.pdbx_strand_id
1 'polypeptide(L)' 'MLQTKITGLGIELRHGDSKMAVNSWLNFTYPNKPELWAVPVKQAGATLAGGEFSAGATMAVDYQ' A
#
# COMPACT_ATOMS: atom_id res chain seq x y z
N MET A 1 -2.49 -4.15 -4.14
CA MET A 1 -1.56 -4.50 -3.05
C MET A 1 -0.16 -4.56 -3.64
N LEU A 2 0.85 -4.13 -2.90
CA LEU A 2 2.24 -4.26 -3.32
C LEU A 2 2.77 -5.62 -2.88
N GLN A 3 3.37 -6.36 -3.79
CA GLN A 3 3.90 -7.69 -3.48
C GLN A 3 5.34 -7.56 -3.00
N THR A 4 5.67 -8.27 -1.93
CA THR A 4 7.06 -8.44 -1.50
C THR A 4 7.65 -9.71 -2.10
N LYS A 5 8.96 -9.90 -1.98
CA LYS A 5 9.61 -11.18 -2.34
C LYS A 5 9.23 -12.36 -1.42
N ILE A 6 8.69 -12.08 -0.23
CA ILE A 6 8.26 -13.13 0.71
C ILE A 6 6.85 -13.57 0.32
N THR A 7 6.72 -14.79 -0.19
CA THR A 7 5.42 -15.37 -0.58
C THR A 7 4.43 -15.30 0.58
N GLY A 8 3.24 -14.75 0.30
CA GLY A 8 2.18 -14.56 1.30
C GLY A 8 2.33 -13.29 2.16
N LEU A 9 3.38 -12.47 1.97
CA LEU A 9 3.52 -11.15 2.58
C LEU A 9 3.37 -10.05 1.51
N GLY A 10 2.40 -9.17 1.71
CA GLY A 10 2.22 -7.97 0.90
C GLY A 10 2.26 -6.69 1.73
N ILE A 11 2.29 -5.54 1.07
CA ILE A 11 2.08 -4.23 1.67
C ILE A 11 0.77 -3.65 1.12
N GLU A 12 -0.17 -3.37 2.02
CA GLU A 12 -1.43 -2.71 1.74
C GLU A 12 -1.27 -1.20 1.88
N LEU A 13 -1.73 -0.45 0.88
CA LEU A 13 -1.86 0.99 0.96
C LEU A 13 -3.20 1.34 1.60
N ARG A 14 -3.22 2.33 2.49
CA ARG A 14 -4.45 2.86 3.09
C ARG A 14 -4.49 4.38 3.05
N HIS A 15 -5.69 4.91 2.99
CA HIS A 15 -6.00 6.32 3.28
C HIS A 15 -6.73 6.36 4.63
N GLY A 16 -6.03 6.79 5.68
CA GLY A 16 -6.43 6.52 7.06
C GLY A 16 -6.62 5.01 7.29
N ASP A 17 -7.78 4.60 7.81
CA ASP A 17 -8.12 3.19 8.05
C ASP A 17 -8.65 2.45 6.80
N SER A 18 -8.95 3.17 5.73
CA SER A 18 -9.56 2.59 4.53
C SER A 18 -8.52 2.05 3.56
N LYS A 19 -8.71 0.82 3.09
CA LYS A 19 -7.86 0.21 2.06
C LYS A 19 -7.92 1.01 0.77
N MET A 20 -6.75 1.35 0.23
CA MET A 20 -6.58 1.95 -1.08
C MET A 20 -6.05 0.91 -2.06
N ALA A 21 -6.75 0.73 -3.18
CA ALA A 21 -6.26 -0.12 -4.24
C ALA A 21 -5.02 0.51 -4.90
N VAL A 22 -4.11 -0.33 -5.39
CA VAL A 22 -3.01 0.18 -6.23
C VAL A 22 -3.62 0.52 -7.59
N ASN A 23 -3.12 1.59 -8.23
CA ASN A 23 -3.66 2.11 -9.50
C ASN A 23 -5.07 2.69 -9.41
N SER A 24 -5.49 3.18 -8.24
CA SER A 24 -6.71 3.98 -8.08
C SER A 24 -6.37 5.43 -7.75
N TRP A 25 -7.15 6.37 -8.28
CA TRP A 25 -7.04 7.79 -7.94
C TRP A 25 -7.68 8.11 -6.58
N LEU A 26 -7.09 9.07 -5.88
CA LEU A 26 -7.63 9.66 -4.64
C LEU A 26 -7.71 11.17 -4.84
N ASN A 27 -8.93 11.70 -4.91
CA ASN A 27 -9.15 13.14 -5.04
C ASN A 27 -8.98 13.81 -3.68
N PHE A 28 -8.31 14.97 -3.67
CA PHE A 28 -8.18 15.83 -2.50
C PHE A 28 -8.07 17.30 -2.93
N THR A 29 -8.30 18.22 -2.00
CA THR A 29 -8.19 19.66 -2.25
C THR A 29 -7.05 20.25 -1.42
N TYR A 30 -6.10 20.91 -2.07
CA TYR A 30 -5.01 21.59 -1.37
C TYR A 30 -5.55 22.73 -0.46
N PRO A 31 -5.06 22.89 0.78
CA PRO A 31 -3.88 22.24 1.38
C PRO A 31 -4.15 20.90 2.09
N ASN A 32 -5.37 20.36 2.04
CA ASN A 32 -5.75 19.12 2.72
C ASN A 32 -5.19 17.88 1.99
N LYS A 33 -3.91 17.58 2.24
CA LYS A 33 -3.23 16.40 1.67
C LYS A 33 -3.79 15.12 2.28
N PRO A 34 -3.89 14.02 1.49
CA PRO A 34 -4.32 12.74 2.03
C PRO A 34 -3.25 12.13 2.94
N GLU A 35 -3.68 11.48 4.02
CA GLU A 35 -2.81 10.68 4.87
C GLU A 35 -2.71 9.26 4.33
N LEU A 36 -1.50 8.81 3.98
CA LEU A 36 -1.27 7.49 3.41
C LEU A 36 -0.47 6.60 4.36
N TRP A 37 -0.93 5.36 4.51
CA TRP A 37 -0.28 4.34 5.33
C TRP A 37 0.16 3.13 4.49
N ALA A 38 1.30 2.55 4.84
CA ALA A 38 1.81 1.29 4.29
C ALA A 38 1.78 0.22 5.37
N VAL A 39 0.86 -0.74 5.26
CA VAL A 39 0.63 -1.77 6.28
C VAL A 39 1.06 -3.13 5.74
N PRO A 40 2.02 -3.83 6.37
CA PRO A 40 2.33 -5.21 6.02
C PRO A 40 1.13 -6.12 6.31
N VAL A 41 0.74 -6.93 5.33
CA VAL A 41 -0.40 -7.85 5.43
C VAL A 41 0.07 -9.27 5.11
N LYS A 42 -0.23 -10.19 6.04
CA LYS A 42 -0.02 -11.62 5.89
C LYS A 42 -1.26 -12.26 5.27
N GLN A 43 -1.07 -13.06 4.22
CA GLN A 43 -2.13 -13.88 3.65
C GLN A 43 -2.59 -14.94 4.66
N ALA A 44 -3.90 -15.13 4.78
CA ALA A 44 -4.49 -16.15 5.64
C ALA A 44 -3.96 -17.55 5.25
N GLY A 45 -3.57 -18.33 6.25
CA GLY A 45 -3.00 -19.68 6.05
C GLY A 45 -1.54 -19.72 5.56
N ALA A 46 -0.91 -18.58 5.24
CA ALA A 46 0.49 -18.57 4.83
C ALA A 46 1.43 -18.76 6.03
N THR A 47 2.55 -19.45 5.80
CA THR A 47 3.72 -19.42 6.69
C THR A 47 4.75 -18.51 6.04
N LEU A 48 5.09 -17.41 6.69
CA LEU A 48 6.07 -16.47 6.17
C LEU A 48 7.48 -16.96 6.47
N ALA A 49 8.36 -16.95 5.47
CA ALA A 49 9.79 -17.04 5.72
C ALA A 49 10.25 -15.76 6.44
N GLY A 50 11.22 -15.89 7.35
CA GLY A 50 11.90 -14.73 7.93
C GLY A 50 12.84 -14.06 6.92
N GLY A 51 13.27 -12.84 7.24
CA GLY A 51 14.26 -12.08 6.46
C GLY A 51 13.76 -10.71 6.04
N GLU A 52 14.64 -9.96 5.38
CA GLU A 52 14.32 -8.63 4.86
C GLU A 52 13.28 -8.73 3.74
N PHE A 53 12.39 -7.73 3.66
CA PHE A 53 11.44 -7.60 2.57
C PHE A 53 11.34 -6.15 2.10
N SER A 54 10.96 -5.97 0.84
CA SER A 54 10.69 -4.68 0.25
C SER A 54 9.59 -4.82 -0.81
N ALA A 55 8.87 -3.73 -1.04
CA ALA A 55 8.01 -3.52 -2.19
C ALA A 55 7.99 -2.02 -2.53
N GLY A 56 7.63 -1.67 -3.76
CA GLY A 56 7.61 -0.28 -4.22
C GLY A 56 6.42 0.01 -5.11
N ALA A 57 6.03 1.28 -5.15
CA ALA A 57 5.08 1.84 -6.10
C ALA A 57 5.47 3.27 -6.45
N THR A 58 5.07 3.71 -7.64
CA THR A 58 5.21 5.09 -8.08
C THR A 58 3.89 5.82 -7.84
N MET A 59 3.95 6.99 -7.19
CA MET A 59 2.80 7.85 -6.99
C MET A 59 2.70 8.85 -8.14
N ALA A 60 1.56 8.86 -8.84
CA ALA A 60 1.21 9.90 -9.78
C ALA A 60 0.33 10.95 -9.09
N VAL A 61 0.58 12.23 -9.37
CA VAL A 61 -0.22 13.36 -8.90
C VAL A 61 -0.61 14.16 -10.14
N ASP A 62 -1.90 14.35 -10.33
CA ASP A 62 -2.44 15.16 -11.42
C ASP A 62 -3.18 16.37 -10.83
N TYR A 63 -3.03 17.51 -11.49
CA TYR A 63 -3.67 18.76 -11.07
C TYR A 63 -4.84 19.04 -12.00
N GLN A 64 -6.02 19.28 -11.41
CA GLN A 64 -7.24 19.66 -12.12
C GLN A 64 -7.49 21.15 -12.04
#